data_AF-A8GU51-F1
#
_entry.id   AF-A8GU51-F1
#
_cell.length_a   1.000
_cell.length_b   1.000
_cell.length_c   1.000
_cell.angle_alpha   90.00
_cell.angle_beta   90.00
_cell.angle_gamma   90.00
#
_symmetry.space_group_name_H-M   'P 1'
#
loop_
_entity.id
_entity.type
_entity.pdbx_description
1 polymer ?
#
loop_
_entity_poly.entity_id
_entity_poly.type
_entity_poly.pdbx_seq_one_letter_code
_entity_poly.pdbx_strand_id
1 'polypeptide(L)'
;MNIKKLILPAAAALGGVVIPVLIYMFFNYGKPELIKGWAIPIATDTAFVLGILSFFSRHISLELRAFIIGFSLIDDAFALIILALFYAKTINTLALLISSIIIFILFILNYRQVKQLFYYIIVGLLLCISMVKSGIHDTLCRAIIALFIPVNIKGEFNTSFKKLENLIRPFVNYFILPLFVFMNSGILLEYFAFKGICSNSILALIYGIIFGLSVGKQLGIMLFSYPFVKFKLCNLPSDTSWLKFYSIAILRGIGFTLSLFIGSNV
;
A
#
# COMPACT_ATOMS: atom_id res chain seq x y z
N MET A 1 -6.52 23.14 -0.65
CA MET A 1 -6.92 21.82 -1.18
C MET A 1 -8.41 21.65 -0.88
N ASN A 2 -9.27 21.47 -1.87
CA ASN A 2 -10.72 21.40 -1.64
C ASN A 2 -11.04 20.06 -0.97
N ILE A 3 -11.46 20.06 0.30
CA ILE A 3 -11.71 18.85 1.10
C ILE A 3 -12.61 17.86 0.35
N LYS A 4 -13.57 18.36 -0.43
CA LYS A 4 -14.46 17.54 -1.27
C LYS A 4 -13.73 16.62 -2.24
N LYS A 5 -12.55 17.01 -2.74
CA LYS A 5 -11.73 16.17 -3.64
C LYS A 5 -11.02 15.02 -2.91
N LEU A 6 -10.88 15.08 -1.59
CA LEU A 6 -10.27 14.02 -0.78
C LEU A 6 -11.28 12.97 -0.31
N ILE A 7 -12.56 13.36 -0.18
CA ILE A 7 -13.64 12.49 0.32
C ILE A 7 -13.78 11.22 -0.53
N LEU A 8 -13.82 11.37 -1.87
CA LEU A 8 -14.01 10.23 -2.76
C LEU A 8 -12.83 9.24 -2.69
N PRO A 9 -11.55 9.65 -2.81
CA PRO A 9 -10.41 8.76 -2.58
C PRO A 9 -10.43 8.05 -1.23
N ALA A 10 -10.76 8.77 -0.15
CA ALA A 10 -10.79 8.22 1.19
C ALA A 10 -11.91 7.19 1.39
N ALA A 11 -13.12 7.49 0.89
CA ALA A 11 -14.25 6.56 0.93
C ALA A 11 -13.96 5.31 0.10
N ALA A 12 -13.40 5.47 -1.11
CA ALA A 12 -13.00 4.37 -1.97
C ALA A 12 -11.95 3.46 -1.30
N ALA A 13 -10.93 4.05 -0.66
CA ALA A 13 -9.92 3.30 0.08
C ALA A 13 -10.50 2.56 1.29
N LEU A 14 -11.35 3.21 2.09
CA LEU A 14 -12.03 2.54 3.19
C LEU A 14 -12.86 1.34 2.72
N GLY A 15 -13.62 1.49 1.64
CA GLY A 15 -14.35 0.37 1.05
C GLY A 15 -13.42 -0.73 0.52
N GLY A 16 -12.31 -0.34 -0.10
CA GLY A 16 -11.23 -1.20 -0.58
C GLY A 16 -10.45 -1.92 0.52
N VAL A 17 -10.62 -1.54 1.78
CA VAL A 17 -10.11 -2.25 2.96
C VAL A 17 -11.19 -3.13 3.58
N VAL A 18 -12.37 -2.57 3.87
CA VAL A 18 -13.39 -3.23 4.69
C VAL A 18 -14.01 -4.44 3.98
N ILE A 19 -14.41 -4.32 2.72
CA ILE A 19 -15.13 -5.40 2.03
C ILE A 19 -14.22 -6.62 1.74
N PRO A 20 -12.97 -6.47 1.23
CA PRO A 20 -12.07 -7.62 1.06
C PRO A 20 -11.85 -8.41 2.34
N VAL A 21 -11.73 -7.72 3.47
CA VAL A 21 -11.52 -8.32 4.79
C VAL A 21 -12.74 -9.12 5.21
N LEU A 22 -13.95 -8.57 5.05
CA LEU A 22 -15.19 -9.28 5.35
C LEU A 22 -15.33 -10.55 4.51
N ILE A 23 -15.03 -10.48 3.21
CA ILE A 23 -15.08 -11.65 2.32
C ILE A 23 -14.05 -12.70 2.75
N TYR A 24 -12.82 -12.29 3.06
CA TYR A 24 -11.79 -13.22 3.52
C TYR A 24 -12.17 -13.91 4.83
N MET A 25 -12.68 -13.15 5.80
CA MET A 25 -13.13 -13.70 7.08
C MET A 25 -14.30 -14.66 6.91
N PHE A 26 -15.20 -14.41 5.95
CA PHE A 26 -16.31 -15.31 5.63
C PHE A 26 -15.81 -16.67 5.16
N PHE A 27 -14.86 -16.73 4.23
CA PHE A 27 -14.31 -18.00 3.74
C PHE A 27 -13.46 -18.74 4.79
N ASN A 28 -12.77 -18.01 5.66
CA ASN A 28 -11.89 -18.57 6.68
C ASN A 28 -12.55 -18.70 8.07
N TYR A 29 -13.87 -18.56 8.14
CA TYR A 29 -14.61 -18.70 9.39
C TYR A 29 -14.40 -20.10 9.99
N GLY A 30 -14.15 -20.15 11.30
CA GLY A 30 -13.87 -21.39 12.03
C GLY A 30 -12.44 -21.94 11.89
N LYS A 31 -11.52 -21.22 11.22
CA LYS A 31 -10.11 -21.62 11.05
C LYS A 31 -9.17 -20.59 11.69
N PRO A 32 -8.81 -20.75 12.98
CA PRO A 32 -8.11 -19.71 13.75
C PRO A 32 -6.71 -19.38 13.22
N GLU A 33 -6.02 -20.34 12.60
CA GLU A 33 -4.70 -20.09 11.99
C GLU A 33 -4.82 -19.19 10.75
N LEU A 34 -5.82 -19.45 9.89
CA LEU A 34 -5.99 -18.73 8.63
C LEU A 34 -6.61 -17.35 8.80
N ILE A 35 -7.40 -17.14 9.86
CA ILE A 35 -8.06 -15.85 10.09
C ILE A 35 -7.05 -14.74 10.36
N LYS A 36 -5.84 -15.08 10.82
CA LYS A 36 -4.73 -14.14 10.96
C LYS A 36 -4.35 -13.50 9.62
N GLY A 37 -4.55 -14.16 8.49
CA GLY A 37 -4.22 -13.65 7.14
C GLY A 37 -5.17 -12.59 6.57
N TRP A 38 -6.08 -12.02 7.37
CA TRP A 38 -7.12 -11.11 6.88
C TRP A 38 -6.61 -9.84 6.20
N ALA A 39 -5.37 -9.41 6.47
CA ALA A 39 -4.76 -8.26 5.81
C ALA A 39 -4.24 -8.54 4.38
N ILE A 40 -4.05 -9.80 3.99
CA ILE A 40 -3.54 -10.18 2.66
C ILE A 40 -4.36 -9.58 1.50
N PRO A 41 -5.72 -9.64 1.52
CA PRO A 41 -6.56 -9.11 0.42
C PRO A 41 -6.79 -7.60 0.47
N ILE A 42 -6.23 -6.89 1.45
CA ILE A 42 -6.26 -5.41 1.49
C ILE A 42 -5.20 -4.85 0.54
N ALA A 43 -4.05 -5.53 0.45
CA ALA A 43 -2.88 -5.04 -0.27
C ALA A 43 -3.17 -4.74 -1.74
N THR A 44 -2.70 -3.57 -2.20
CA THR A 44 -2.65 -3.15 -3.61
C THR A 44 -1.20 -2.96 -4.02
N ASP A 45 -0.77 -3.55 -5.14
CA ASP A 45 0.53 -3.21 -5.73
C ASP A 45 0.40 -1.94 -6.58
N THR A 46 0.56 -0.78 -5.94
CA THR A 46 0.50 0.53 -6.61
C THR A 46 1.51 0.63 -7.76
N ALA A 47 2.69 0.01 -7.66
CA ALA A 47 3.69 0.08 -8.73
C ALA A 47 3.22 -0.67 -9.98
N PHE A 48 2.65 -1.87 -9.80
CA PHE A 48 2.08 -2.65 -10.89
C PHE A 48 0.85 -1.96 -11.51
N VAL A 49 -0.05 -1.43 -10.68
CA VAL A 49 -1.23 -0.70 -11.14
C VAL A 49 -0.85 0.54 -11.96
N LEU A 50 0.09 1.34 -11.48
CA LEU A 50 0.59 2.50 -12.22
C LEU A 50 1.34 2.09 -13.50
N GLY A 51 2.04 0.95 -13.47
CA GLY A 51 2.67 0.34 -14.65
C GLY A 51 1.64 0.03 -15.73
N ILE A 52 0.56 -0.66 -15.40
CA ILE A 52 -0.53 -0.95 -16.35
C ILE A 52 -1.18 0.35 -16.84
N LEU A 53 -1.49 1.28 -15.94
CA LEU A 53 -2.09 2.56 -16.30
C LEU A 53 -1.21 3.42 -17.22
N SER A 54 0.11 3.24 -17.19
CA SER A 54 1.03 3.97 -18.06
C SER A 54 0.80 3.67 -19.54
N PHE A 55 0.38 2.44 -19.89
CA PHE A 55 -0.01 2.06 -21.25
C PHE A 55 -1.27 2.79 -21.73
N PHE A 56 -2.18 3.10 -20.80
CA PHE A 56 -3.43 3.82 -21.09
C PHE A 56 -3.35 5.31 -20.77
N SER A 57 -2.15 5.84 -20.53
CA SER A 57 -1.93 7.22 -20.05
C SER A 57 -2.53 8.30 -20.93
N ARG A 58 -2.71 8.03 -22.23
CA ARG A 58 -3.33 8.93 -23.21
C ARG A 58 -4.84 9.13 -23.01
N HIS A 59 -5.52 8.19 -22.35
CA HIS A 59 -6.98 8.21 -22.17
C HIS A 59 -7.43 8.65 -20.76
N ILE A 60 -6.48 8.99 -19.89
CA ILE A 60 -6.74 9.32 -18.48
C ILE A 60 -6.69 10.85 -18.32
N SER A 61 -7.81 11.45 -17.94
CA SER A 61 -7.89 12.89 -17.64
C SER A 61 -6.97 13.27 -16.47
N LEU A 62 -6.56 14.53 -16.39
CA LEU A 62 -5.71 15.03 -15.31
C LEU A 62 -6.36 14.83 -13.93
N GLU A 63 -7.67 15.05 -13.82
CA GLU A 63 -8.39 14.84 -12.56
C GLU A 63 -8.46 13.36 -12.18
N LEU A 64 -8.64 12.46 -13.15
CA LEU A 64 -8.64 11.02 -12.90
C LEU A 64 -7.26 10.54 -12.42
N ARG A 65 -6.18 11.08 -13.00
CA ARG A 65 -4.81 10.78 -12.56
C ARG A 65 -4.57 11.25 -11.12
N ALA A 66 -5.01 12.47 -10.79
CA ALA A 66 -4.93 12.98 -9.43
C ALA A 66 -5.75 12.13 -8.44
N PHE A 67 -6.95 11.70 -8.84
CA PHE A 67 -7.76 10.77 -8.06
C PHE A 67 -7.04 9.44 -7.82
N ILE A 68 -6.50 8.81 -8.87
CA ILE A 68 -5.79 7.52 -8.76
C ILE A 68 -4.60 7.63 -7.82
N ILE A 69 -3.80 8.70 -7.93
CA ILE A 69 -2.63 8.91 -7.06
C ILE A 69 -3.08 9.13 -5.61
N GLY A 70 -4.06 9.99 -5.37
CA GLY A 70 -4.58 10.23 -4.02
C GLY A 70 -5.19 8.96 -3.40
N PHE A 71 -5.92 8.18 -4.21
CA PHE A 71 -6.46 6.90 -3.80
C PHE A 71 -5.35 5.90 -3.45
N SER A 72 -4.30 5.74 -4.29
CA SER A 72 -3.15 4.89 -3.95
C SER A 72 -2.56 5.25 -2.60
N LEU A 73 -2.30 6.54 -2.38
CA LEU A 73 -1.60 7.00 -1.18
C LEU A 73 -2.40 6.73 0.09
N ILE A 74 -3.72 6.92 0.05
CA ILE A 74 -4.58 6.66 1.20
C ILE A 74 -4.74 5.16 1.45
N ASP A 75 -4.93 4.37 0.39
CA ASP A 75 -5.05 2.91 0.47
C ASP A 75 -3.79 2.27 1.05
N ASP A 76 -2.61 2.66 0.53
CA ASP A 76 -1.31 2.20 1.02
C ASP A 76 -1.07 2.63 2.48
N ALA A 77 -1.49 3.85 2.85
CA ALA A 77 -1.39 4.33 4.22
C ALA A 77 -2.27 3.52 5.19
N PHE A 78 -3.51 3.18 4.80
CA PHE A 78 -4.37 2.33 5.61
C PHE A 78 -3.78 0.93 5.78
N ALA A 79 -3.31 0.31 4.70
CA ALA A 79 -2.66 -0.99 4.77
C ALA A 79 -1.47 -0.97 5.73
N LEU A 80 -0.65 0.07 5.66
CA LEU A 80 0.54 0.22 6.50
C LEU A 80 0.19 0.45 7.98
N ILE A 81 -0.83 1.27 8.28
CA ILE A 81 -1.32 1.47 9.64
C ILE A 81 -1.89 0.16 10.22
N ILE A 82 -2.67 -0.57 9.43
CA ILE A 82 -3.23 -1.87 9.85
C ILE A 82 -2.09 -2.86 10.15
N LEU A 83 -1.09 -2.94 9.28
CA LEU A 83 0.06 -3.82 9.48
C LEU A 83 0.81 -3.48 10.77
N ALA A 84 1.01 -2.18 11.02
CA ALA A 84 1.69 -1.70 12.21
C ALA A 84 0.96 -2.01 13.52
N LEU A 85 -0.37 -1.91 13.53
CA LEU A 85 -1.17 -2.10 14.75
C LEU A 85 -1.45 -3.57 15.06
N PHE A 86 -1.69 -4.39 14.03
CA PHE A 86 -2.17 -5.77 14.21
C PHE A 86 -1.10 -6.83 14.03
N TYR A 87 0.01 -6.52 13.35
CA TYR A 87 1.07 -7.48 13.02
C TYR A 87 2.44 -7.07 13.58
N ALA A 88 2.46 -6.17 14.56
CA ALA A 88 3.68 -5.91 15.32
C ALA A 88 4.14 -7.19 16.04
N LYS A 89 5.41 -7.56 15.83
CA LYS A 89 6.06 -8.63 16.59
C LYS A 89 6.36 -8.16 18.01
N THR A 90 6.88 -9.07 18.83
CA THR A 90 7.31 -8.79 20.21
C THR A 90 8.11 -7.49 20.29
N ILE A 91 7.58 -6.52 21.03
CA ILE A 91 8.11 -5.17 21.08
C ILE A 91 9.35 -5.14 21.97
N ASN A 92 10.50 -4.76 21.41
CA ASN A 92 11.68 -4.44 22.20
C ASN A 92 11.64 -2.95 22.61
N THR A 93 11.38 -2.70 23.89
CA THR A 93 11.24 -1.34 24.46
C THR A 93 12.48 -0.48 24.26
N LEU A 94 13.68 -1.05 24.40
CA LEU A 94 14.95 -0.33 24.23
C LEU A 94 15.13 0.10 22.77
N ALA A 95 14.88 -0.81 21.83
CA ALA A 95 14.94 -0.49 20.40
C ALA A 95 13.88 0.56 19.99
N LEU A 96 12.73 0.57 20.65
CA LEU A 96 11.68 1.57 20.42
C LEU A 96 12.11 2.96 20.92
N LEU A 97 12.77 3.04 22.06
CA LEU A 97 13.32 4.29 22.61
C LEU A 97 14.41 4.86 21.68
N ILE A 98 15.32 4.01 21.19
CA ILE A 98 16.32 4.40 20.18
C ILE A 98 15.64 4.95 18.91
N SER A 99 14.61 4.25 18.40
CA SER A 99 13.88 4.71 17.21
C SER A 99 13.23 6.09 17.42
N SER A 100 12.68 6.35 18.61
CA SER A 100 12.10 7.66 18.96
C SER A 100 13.15 8.78 18.93
N ILE A 101 14.36 8.53 19.46
CA ILE A 101 15.47 9.49 19.41
C ILE A 101 15.87 9.78 17.95
N ILE A 102 15.95 8.75 17.11
CA ILE A 102 16.31 8.90 15.69
C ILE A 102 15.23 9.69 14.93
N ILE A 103 13.95 9.44 15.20
CA ILE A 103 12.83 10.22 14.64
C ILE A 103 12.94 11.69 15.08
N PHE A 104 13.30 11.94 16.34
CA PHE A 104 13.51 13.30 16.83
C PHE A 104 14.68 13.99 16.13
N ILE A 105 15.76 13.28 15.81
CA ILE A 105 16.86 13.81 14.99
C ILE A 105 16.37 14.16 13.58
N LEU A 106 15.56 13.30 12.94
CA LEU A 106 14.94 13.62 11.65
C LEU A 106 14.05 14.87 11.72
N PHE A 107 13.27 15.01 12.79
CA PHE A 107 12.47 16.20 13.04
C PHE A 107 13.34 17.45 13.14
N ILE A 108 14.46 17.42 13.88
CA ILE A 108 15.40 18.55 13.97
C ILE A 108 16.00 18.89 12.61
N LEU A 109 16.42 17.89 11.83
CA LEU A 109 16.97 18.10 10.48
C LEU A 109 15.96 18.79 9.55
N ASN A 110 14.70 18.34 9.59
CA ASN A 110 13.61 18.94 8.81
C ASN A 110 13.31 20.36 9.29
N TYR A 111 13.21 20.57 10.61
CA TYR A 111 12.95 21.87 11.21
C TYR A 111 14.03 22.90 10.85
N ARG A 112 15.31 22.46 10.83
CA ARG A 112 16.44 23.28 10.37
C ARG A 112 16.56 23.41 8.84
N GLN A 113 15.61 22.83 8.09
CA GLN A 113 15.56 22.84 6.63
C GLN A 113 16.88 22.43 5.96
N VAL A 114 17.58 21.46 6.54
CA VAL A 114 18.81 20.93 5.95
C VAL A 114 18.47 20.32 4.60
N LYS A 115 19.01 20.89 3.51
CA LYS A 115 18.71 20.45 2.13
C LYS A 115 19.50 19.21 1.71
N GLN A 116 20.58 18.89 2.43
CA GLN A 116 21.49 17.81 2.06
C GLN A 116 20.83 16.45 2.36
N LEU A 117 20.40 15.77 1.30
CA LEU A 117 19.67 14.51 1.37
C LEU A 117 20.50 13.37 2.02
N PHE A 118 21.82 13.45 1.92
CA PHE A 118 22.75 12.47 2.50
C PHE A 118 22.51 12.22 4.00
N TYR A 119 22.22 13.27 4.77
CA TYR A 119 21.95 13.12 6.20
C TYR A 119 20.66 12.34 6.47
N TYR A 120 19.60 12.59 5.70
CA TYR A 120 18.34 11.85 5.84
C TYR A 120 18.50 10.37 5.47
N ILE A 121 19.34 10.06 4.49
CA ILE A 121 19.64 8.66 4.11
C ILE A 121 20.33 7.93 5.27
N ILE A 122 21.38 8.52 5.85
CA ILE A 122 22.12 7.88 6.95
C ILE A 122 21.23 7.70 8.18
N VAL A 123 20.56 8.77 8.61
CA VAL A 123 19.68 8.73 9.79
C VAL A 123 18.50 7.79 9.53
N GLY A 124 17.98 7.76 8.31
CA GLY A 124 16.93 6.83 7.90
C GLY A 124 17.38 5.37 7.93
N LEU A 125 18.58 5.05 7.47
CA LEU A 125 19.14 3.70 7.57
C LEU A 125 19.26 3.25 9.04
N LEU A 126 19.74 4.14 9.91
CA LEU A 126 19.79 3.87 11.35
C LEU A 126 18.39 3.63 11.93
N LEU A 127 17.39 4.42 11.51
CA LEU A 127 16.01 4.22 11.93
C LEU A 127 15.52 2.82 11.52
N CYS A 128 15.78 2.39 10.29
CA CYS A 128 15.27 1.11 9.79
C CYS A 128 15.90 -0.07 10.53
N ILE A 129 17.21 -0.03 10.79
CA ILE A 129 17.89 -1.05 11.62
C ILE A 129 17.27 -1.12 13.02
N SER A 130 16.99 0.05 13.63
CA SER A 130 16.36 0.10 14.96
C SER A 130 14.92 -0.41 14.94
N MET A 131 14.14 -0.11 13.91
CA MET A 131 12.73 -0.52 13.81
C MET A 131 12.61 -2.03 13.56
N VAL A 132 13.47 -2.62 12.74
CA VAL A 132 13.53 -4.08 12.57
C VAL A 132 13.76 -4.77 13.92
N LYS A 133 14.65 -4.23 14.76
CA LYS A 133 14.89 -4.76 16.12
C LYS A 133 13.76 -4.50 17.10
N SER A 134 12.96 -3.45 16.90
CA SER A 134 11.84 -3.12 17.80
C SER A 134 10.61 -3.99 17.57
N GLY A 135 10.59 -4.81 16.51
CA GLY A 135 9.44 -5.64 16.14
C GLY A 135 8.36 -4.87 15.36
N ILE A 136 8.58 -3.58 15.12
CA ILE A 136 7.74 -2.76 14.25
C ILE A 136 8.15 -3.02 12.79
N HIS A 137 7.18 -3.07 11.89
CA HIS A 137 7.45 -3.31 10.48
C HIS A 137 8.42 -2.26 9.88
N ASP A 138 9.47 -2.75 9.21
CA ASP A 138 10.44 -1.95 8.43
C ASP A 138 9.74 -1.00 7.43
N THR A 139 8.55 -1.37 6.94
CA THR A 139 7.75 -0.55 6.03
C THR A 139 7.37 0.81 6.64
N LEU A 140 7.12 0.88 7.95
CA LEU A 140 6.87 2.15 8.64
C LEU A 140 8.10 3.07 8.62
N CYS A 141 9.31 2.51 8.73
CA CYS A 141 10.54 3.29 8.69
C CYS A 141 10.59 4.14 7.42
N ARG A 142 10.33 3.53 6.27
CA ARG A 142 10.32 4.22 4.97
C ARG A 142 9.32 5.36 4.92
N ALA A 143 8.10 5.14 5.44
CA ALA A 143 7.05 6.18 5.47
C ALA A 143 7.45 7.35 6.38
N ILE A 144 8.02 7.06 7.55
CA ILE A 144 8.48 8.08 8.50
C ILE A 144 9.60 8.91 7.87
N ILE A 145 10.62 8.28 7.29
CA ILE A 145 11.71 9.00 6.61
C ILE A 145 11.15 9.92 5.52
N ALA A 146 10.23 9.41 4.69
CA ALA A 146 9.63 10.18 3.60
C ALA A 146 8.89 11.44 4.09
N LEU A 147 8.22 11.37 5.25
CA LEU A 147 7.55 12.51 5.87
C LEU A 147 8.52 13.61 6.32
N PHE A 148 9.75 13.24 6.69
CA PHE A 148 10.77 14.18 7.16
C PHE A 148 11.66 14.74 6.06
N ILE A 149 11.64 14.20 4.84
CA ILE A 149 12.42 14.77 3.74
C ILE A 149 11.79 16.10 3.28
N PRO A 150 12.54 17.21 3.26
CA PRO A 150 11.98 18.52 2.91
C PRO A 150 11.66 18.62 1.41
N VAL A 151 10.38 18.88 1.10
CA VAL A 151 9.89 19.14 -0.26
C VAL A 151 9.59 20.63 -0.41
N ASN A 152 10.26 21.29 -1.35
CA ASN A 152 10.04 22.72 -1.61
C ASN A 152 8.86 22.90 -2.58
N ILE A 153 7.77 23.51 -2.12
CA ILE A 153 6.50 23.63 -2.88
C ILE A 153 6.49 24.84 -3.84
N LYS A 154 7.38 25.81 -3.62
CA LYS A 154 7.45 27.05 -4.42
C LYS A 154 8.31 26.87 -5.67
N GLY A 155 7.81 26.16 -6.68
CA GLY A 155 8.27 26.24 -8.10
C GLY A 155 9.69 25.74 -8.42
N GLU A 156 10.67 26.05 -7.60
CA GLU A 156 11.99 25.43 -7.54
C GLU A 156 11.88 24.11 -6.78
N PHE A 157 11.30 23.11 -7.43
CA PHE A 157 11.45 21.73 -7.00
C PHE A 157 12.94 21.47 -6.78
N ASN A 158 13.37 21.24 -5.52
CA ASN A 158 14.75 20.93 -5.18
C ASN A 158 15.30 19.92 -6.18
N THR A 159 16.19 20.39 -7.05
CA THR A 159 16.73 19.60 -8.16
C THR A 159 17.37 18.31 -7.65
N SER A 160 17.93 18.32 -6.44
CA SER A 160 18.52 17.16 -5.78
C SER A 160 17.53 16.03 -5.48
N PHE A 161 16.34 16.31 -4.93
CA PHE A 161 15.35 15.25 -4.65
C PHE A 161 14.81 14.67 -5.95
N LYS A 162 14.44 15.53 -6.90
CA LYS A 162 13.90 15.06 -8.18
C LYS A 162 14.94 14.31 -9.02
N LYS A 163 16.22 14.73 -8.97
CA LYS A 163 17.33 13.97 -9.54
C LYS A 163 17.45 12.60 -8.89
N LEU A 164 17.43 12.54 -7.56
CA LEU A 164 17.55 11.28 -6.83
C LEU A 164 16.34 10.36 -7.08
N GLU A 165 15.12 10.89 -7.07
CA GLU A 165 13.91 10.16 -7.45
C GLU A 165 14.04 9.60 -8.87
N ASN A 166 14.44 10.43 -9.83
CA ASN A 166 14.63 10.00 -11.22
C ASN A 166 15.74 8.97 -11.40
N LEU A 167 16.77 8.97 -10.56
CA LEU A 167 17.86 7.98 -10.56
C LEU A 167 17.42 6.65 -9.92
N ILE A 168 16.68 6.72 -8.81
CA ILE A 168 16.27 5.54 -8.05
C ILE A 168 15.09 4.83 -8.72
N ARG A 169 14.15 5.58 -9.31
CA ARG A 169 12.92 5.04 -9.91
C ARG A 169 13.15 3.92 -10.94
N PRO A 170 14.04 4.05 -11.94
CA PRO A 170 14.32 2.95 -12.87
C PRO A 170 14.99 1.76 -12.16
N PHE A 171 15.92 2.01 -11.23
CA PHE A 171 16.56 0.92 -10.48
C PHE A 171 15.56 0.13 -9.62
N VAL A 172 14.64 0.82 -8.94
CA VAL A 172 13.57 0.18 -8.17
C VAL A 172 12.67 -0.63 -9.09
N ASN A 173 12.22 -0.05 -10.21
CA ASN A 173 11.23 -0.68 -11.07
C ASN A 173 11.78 -1.85 -11.90
N TYR A 174 13.03 -1.76 -12.36
CA TYR A 174 13.62 -2.77 -13.26
C TYR A 174 14.52 -3.78 -12.55
N PHE A 175 15.00 -3.50 -11.34
CA PHE A 175 15.88 -4.40 -10.62
C PHE A 175 15.26 -4.86 -9.29
N ILE A 176 14.92 -3.93 -8.41
CA ILE A 176 14.45 -4.27 -7.05
C ILE A 176 13.10 -4.99 -7.09
N LEU A 177 12.11 -4.47 -7.81
CA LEU A 177 10.78 -5.10 -7.89
C LEU A 177 10.83 -6.49 -8.52
N PRO A 178 11.47 -6.72 -9.69
CA PRO A 178 11.60 -8.05 -10.25
C PRO A 178 12.36 -9.03 -9.34
N LEU A 179 13.43 -8.58 -8.69
CA LEU A 179 14.18 -9.40 -7.74
C LEU A 179 13.32 -9.78 -6.52
N PHE A 180 12.57 -8.82 -5.97
CA PHE A 180 11.66 -9.06 -4.85
C PHE A 180 10.58 -10.09 -5.21
N VAL A 181 9.98 -9.95 -6.38
CA VAL A 181 9.03 -10.93 -6.92
C VAL A 181 9.71 -12.29 -7.05
N PHE A 182 10.89 -12.36 -7.67
CA PHE A 182 11.61 -13.61 -7.86
C PHE A 182 11.90 -14.33 -6.53
N MET A 183 12.33 -13.59 -5.50
CA MET A 183 12.62 -14.17 -4.19
C MET A 183 11.37 -14.62 -3.42
N ASN A 184 10.22 -13.95 -3.58
CA ASN A 184 8.99 -14.24 -2.82
C ASN A 184 7.96 -15.07 -3.59
N SER A 185 8.09 -15.20 -4.91
CA SER A 185 7.18 -15.97 -5.77
C SER A 185 7.64 -17.41 -6.01
N GLY A 186 8.72 -17.84 -5.33
CA GLY A 186 9.19 -19.23 -5.29
C GLY A 186 8.17 -20.14 -4.58
N ILE A 187 7.00 -20.28 -5.17
CA ILE A 187 5.94 -21.15 -4.71
C ILE A 187 6.33 -22.55 -5.17
N LEU A 188 6.72 -23.40 -4.22
CA LEU A 188 6.99 -24.81 -4.47
C LEU A 188 5.69 -25.47 -4.97
N LEU A 189 5.54 -25.56 -6.29
CA LEU A 189 4.41 -26.21 -6.97
C LEU A 189 4.24 -27.69 -6.54
N GLU A 190 5.24 -28.28 -5.92
CA GLU A 190 5.15 -29.60 -5.27
C GLU A 190 4.06 -29.66 -4.19
N TYR A 191 3.77 -28.56 -3.48
CA TYR A 191 2.62 -28.51 -2.54
C TYR A 191 1.26 -28.53 -3.26
N PHE A 192 1.21 -28.13 -4.53
CA PHE A 192 0.01 -28.21 -5.37
C PHE A 192 -0.19 -29.60 -5.99
N ALA A 193 0.77 -30.52 -5.88
CA ALA A 193 0.65 -31.86 -6.43
C ALA A 193 -0.43 -32.69 -5.68
N PHE A 194 -1.65 -32.63 -6.21
CA PHE A 194 -2.74 -33.61 -6.22
C PHE A 194 -3.34 -34.14 -4.90
N LYS A 195 -2.81 -33.85 -3.71
CA LYS A 195 -3.43 -34.28 -2.44
C LYS A 195 -3.64 -33.17 -1.40
N GLY A 196 -2.89 -32.07 -1.48
CA GLY A 196 -2.99 -30.94 -0.52
C GLY A 196 -4.15 -29.98 -0.80
N ILE A 197 -4.48 -29.73 -2.07
CA ILE A 197 -5.58 -28.83 -2.47
C ILE A 197 -6.93 -29.33 -1.95
N CYS A 198 -7.12 -30.64 -1.79
CA CYS A 198 -8.38 -31.19 -1.25
C CYS A 198 -8.60 -30.93 0.24
N SER A 199 -7.63 -30.38 0.99
CA SER A 199 -7.93 -29.95 2.35
C SER A 199 -8.83 -28.71 2.30
N ASN A 200 -9.99 -28.79 2.94
CA ASN A 200 -10.95 -27.68 3.03
C ASN A 200 -10.33 -26.38 3.57
N SER A 201 -9.21 -26.46 4.29
CA SER A 201 -8.49 -25.30 4.84
C SER A 201 -7.73 -24.52 3.76
N ILE A 202 -6.94 -25.20 2.91
CA ILE A 202 -6.16 -24.53 1.86
C ILE A 202 -7.08 -23.91 0.81
N LEU A 203 -8.16 -24.59 0.41
CA LEU A 203 -9.14 -24.04 -0.52
C LEU A 203 -9.82 -22.79 0.05
N ALA A 204 -10.18 -22.79 1.33
CA ALA A 204 -10.76 -21.61 1.98
C ALA A 204 -9.81 -20.42 2.00
N LEU A 205 -8.51 -20.65 2.24
CA LEU A 205 -7.49 -19.60 2.15
C LEU A 205 -7.44 -19.04 0.73
N ILE A 206 -7.31 -19.91 -0.27
CA ILE A 206 -7.22 -19.52 -1.69
C ILE A 206 -8.47 -18.74 -2.11
N TYR A 207 -9.66 -19.25 -1.82
CA TYR A 207 -10.92 -18.57 -2.15
C TYR A 207 -11.06 -17.25 -1.39
N GLY A 208 -10.70 -17.21 -0.10
CA GLY A 208 -10.70 -15.99 0.68
C GLY A 208 -9.81 -14.90 0.08
N ILE A 209 -8.62 -15.26 -0.39
CA ILE A 209 -7.69 -14.32 -1.04
C ILE A 209 -8.23 -13.92 -2.42
N ILE A 210 -8.61 -14.87 -3.27
CA ILE A 210 -9.08 -14.60 -4.63
C ILE A 210 -10.35 -13.75 -4.60
N PHE A 211 -11.38 -14.15 -3.85
CA PHE A 211 -12.63 -13.39 -3.78
C PHE A 211 -12.45 -12.09 -3.00
N GLY A 212 -11.58 -12.04 -1.99
CA GLY A 212 -11.25 -10.79 -1.30
C GLY A 212 -10.63 -9.75 -2.24
N LEU A 213 -9.60 -10.14 -3.00
CA LEU A 213 -8.89 -9.25 -3.93
C LEU A 213 -9.70 -8.92 -5.18
N SER A 214 -10.25 -9.94 -5.85
CA SER A 214 -10.93 -9.74 -7.14
C SER A 214 -12.32 -9.14 -6.98
N VAL A 215 -13.16 -9.71 -6.11
CA VAL A 215 -14.55 -9.27 -5.94
C VAL A 215 -14.65 -8.24 -4.84
N GLY A 216 -13.99 -8.46 -3.71
CA GLY A 216 -14.10 -7.63 -2.53
C GLY A 216 -13.65 -6.20 -2.76
N LYS A 217 -12.51 -5.99 -3.44
CA LYS A 217 -12.06 -4.62 -3.72
C LYS A 217 -12.98 -3.91 -4.69
N GLN A 218 -13.39 -4.59 -5.75
CA GLN A 218 -14.26 -4.00 -6.75
C GLN A 218 -15.59 -3.56 -6.14
N LEU A 219 -16.23 -4.45 -5.37
CA LEU A 219 -17.46 -4.16 -4.66
C LEU A 219 -17.25 -3.09 -3.58
N GLY A 220 -16.19 -3.19 -2.78
CA GLY A 220 -15.91 -2.24 -1.71
C GLY A 220 -15.71 -0.82 -2.21
N ILE A 221 -14.86 -0.65 -3.21
CA ILE A 221 -14.61 0.66 -3.84
C ILE A 221 -15.90 1.24 -4.40
N MET A 222 -16.70 0.42 -5.11
CA MET A 222 -17.96 0.88 -5.70
C MET A 222 -19.03 1.23 -4.67
N LEU A 223 -19.28 0.32 -3.73
CA LEU A 223 -20.31 0.47 -2.71
C LEU A 223 -20.04 1.64 -1.77
N PHE A 224 -18.76 1.90 -1.45
CA PHE A 224 -18.43 3.04 -0.60
C PHE A 224 -18.37 4.35 -1.38
N SER A 225 -18.05 4.33 -2.67
CA SER A 225 -18.03 5.55 -3.49
C SER A 225 -19.43 6.00 -3.91
N TYR A 226 -20.33 5.05 -4.20
CA TYR A 226 -21.65 5.33 -4.77
C TYR A 226 -22.54 6.25 -3.90
N PRO A 227 -22.69 6.04 -2.58
CA PRO A 227 -23.48 6.91 -1.72
C PRO A 227 -22.97 8.34 -1.70
N PHE A 228 -21.66 8.54 -1.62
CA PHE A 228 -21.07 9.88 -1.56
C PHE A 228 -21.29 10.66 -2.85
N VAL A 229 -21.24 9.99 -4.00
CA VAL A 229 -21.57 10.61 -5.29
C VAL A 229 -23.08 10.83 -5.43
N LYS A 230 -23.91 9.86 -5.04
CA LYS A 230 -25.38 9.94 -5.11
C LYS A 230 -25.94 11.07 -4.26
N PHE A 231 -25.43 11.25 -3.04
CA PHE A 231 -25.81 12.32 -2.13
C PHE A 231 -25.10 13.65 -2.42
N LYS A 232 -24.35 13.76 -3.54
CA LYS A 232 -23.62 14.97 -3.96
C LYS A 232 -22.63 15.50 -2.89
N LEU A 233 -22.15 14.61 -2.02
CA LEU A 233 -21.09 14.94 -1.07
C LEU A 233 -19.75 15.12 -1.79
N CYS A 234 -19.55 14.39 -2.88
CA CYS A 234 -18.44 14.51 -3.81
C CYS A 234 -18.90 14.26 -5.26
N ASN A 235 -18.03 14.58 -6.22
CA ASN A 235 -18.26 14.32 -7.64
C ASN A 235 -17.20 13.35 -8.15
N LEU A 236 -17.58 12.55 -9.15
CA LEU A 236 -16.61 11.81 -9.95
C LEU A 236 -15.64 12.79 -10.64
N PRO A 237 -14.37 12.38 -10.87
CA PRO A 237 -13.41 13.18 -11.63
C PRO A 237 -13.93 13.59 -13.02
N SER A 238 -13.46 14.70 -13.57
CA SER A 238 -13.82 15.11 -14.94
C SER A 238 -13.54 14.01 -15.97
N ASP A 239 -14.46 13.85 -16.93
CA ASP A 239 -14.44 12.83 -18.00
C ASP A 239 -14.46 11.36 -17.52
N THR A 240 -14.96 11.10 -16.30
CA THR A 240 -15.22 9.72 -15.85
C THR A 240 -16.68 9.33 -15.83
N SER A 241 -16.97 8.25 -16.56
CA SER A 241 -18.17 7.45 -16.36
C SER A 241 -17.95 6.41 -15.26
N TRP A 242 -19.05 5.86 -14.72
CA TRP A 242 -19.00 4.74 -13.78
C TRP A 242 -18.22 3.53 -14.31
N LEU A 243 -18.25 3.28 -15.62
CA LEU A 243 -17.45 2.24 -16.29
C LEU A 243 -15.94 2.50 -16.18
N LYS A 244 -15.49 3.74 -16.40
CA LYS A 244 -14.08 4.11 -16.22
C LYS A 244 -13.67 4.01 -14.75
N PHE A 245 -14.55 4.42 -13.83
CA PHE A 245 -14.31 4.28 -12.40
C PHE A 245 -14.20 2.79 -11.98
N TYR A 246 -15.04 1.93 -12.56
CA TYR A 246 -14.98 0.47 -12.36
C TYR A 246 -13.68 -0.14 -12.85
N SER A 247 -13.18 0.32 -13.99
CA SER A 247 -11.88 -0.12 -14.52
C SER A 247 -10.74 0.13 -13.51
N ILE A 248 -10.79 1.26 -12.79
CA ILE A 248 -9.83 1.55 -11.71
C ILE A 248 -10.02 0.58 -10.54
N ALA A 249 -11.26 0.28 -10.16
CA ALA A 249 -11.55 -0.67 -9.09
C ALA A 249 -11.04 -2.09 -9.42
N ILE A 250 -11.13 -2.53 -10.68
CA ILE A 250 -10.56 -3.80 -11.14
C ILE A 250 -9.04 -3.80 -10.98
N LEU A 251 -8.36 -2.77 -11.49
CA LEU A 251 -6.90 -2.67 -11.40
C LEU A 251 -6.42 -2.70 -9.95
N ARG A 252 -7.20 -2.10 -9.04
CA ARG A 252 -6.89 -2.08 -7.61
C ARG A 252 -7.03 -3.44 -6.95
N GLY A 253 -7.75 -4.37 -7.55
CA GLY A 253 -7.79 -5.79 -7.16
C GLY A 253 -6.42 -6.49 -7.19
N ILE A 254 -5.40 -5.90 -7.80
CA ILE A 254 -4.09 -6.54 -7.96
C ILE A 254 -3.22 -6.24 -6.74
N GLY A 255 -3.14 -7.18 -5.79
CA GLY A 255 -2.30 -7.06 -4.60
C GLY A 255 -0.85 -7.53 -4.75
N PHE A 256 -0.63 -8.48 -5.67
CA PHE A 256 0.66 -9.06 -6.07
C PHE A 256 1.79 -8.97 -5.02
N THR A 257 2.79 -8.09 -5.22
CA THR A 257 3.97 -8.03 -4.35
C THR A 257 3.64 -7.70 -2.90
N LEU A 258 2.70 -6.79 -2.68
CA LEU A 258 2.31 -6.37 -1.34
C LEU A 258 1.50 -7.47 -0.65
N SER A 259 0.64 -8.20 -1.36
CA SER A 259 -0.05 -9.37 -0.80
C SER A 259 0.92 -10.51 -0.45
N LEU A 260 1.93 -10.77 -1.28
CA LEU A 260 2.98 -11.75 -0.97
C LEU A 260 3.79 -11.33 0.26
N PHE A 261 4.15 -10.05 0.35
CA PHE A 261 4.88 -9.51 1.50
C PHE A 261 4.08 -9.65 2.80
N ILE A 262 2.78 -9.33 2.78
CA ILE A 262 1.93 -9.52 3.96
C ILE A 262 1.84 -11.01 4.27
N GLY A 263 1.54 -11.85 3.28
CA GLY A 263 1.42 -13.29 3.45
C GLY A 263 2.68 -13.97 4.01
N SER A 264 3.88 -13.45 3.72
CA SER A 264 5.14 -13.98 4.28
C SER A 264 5.40 -13.57 5.74
N ASN A 265 4.72 -12.53 6.23
CA ASN A 265 4.93 -11.97 7.56
C ASN A 265 3.83 -12.33 8.58
N VAL A 266 2.73 -12.92 8.11
CA VAL A 266 1.60 -13.39 8.91
C VAL A 266 1.70 -14.89 9.14
#